data_AF-A0A8J2LQ44-F1
#
_entry.id   AF-A0A8J2LQ44-F1
#
_cell.length_a   1.000
_cell.length_b   1.000
_cell.length_c   1.000
_cell.angle_alpha   90.00
_cell.angle_beta   90.00
_cell.angle_gamma   90.00
#
_symmetry.space_group_name_H-M   'P 1'
#
loop_
_entity.id
_entity.type
_entity.pdbx_description
1 polymer ?
#
loop_
_entity_poly.entity_id
_entity_poly.type
_entity_poly.pdbx_seq_one_letter_code
_entity_poly.pdbx_strand_id
1 'polypeptide(L)'
;MSRKLISLLALALATLLNLTVATDETRKEKSSGQDVVEATVDLISNSKVFPQDYNFLYRLAFVETHFGLAKDTFRNSETKGIWSLREEDYNLTKADPLKEIHAHIIKHFKINWRNTTYRQLNTPIYSGLAARLFLQTVSEDIPQTKVSQSHYWHKYYTQKPNKTGAYFRQEMEILKEKTPSCEAKLDLTTVLEGSGSFSKDEFEKTKALIANWLEAFSNHTDFVRKAFITVSSSRSKTIFNLTSDLRENEMRDKILAVKSLHGGKSSEHEAIESAIDIFEAAPERSGVPRVLTLVMNGLSGGRLFNIRLAEEANMTPFIIAISNSTKNQLQISLRFQDQVYNFNSFDAVAEFLDPMREKVCKVPQDLRNETTEDTLGKNQKRYYRYEVPQDGLTVTLKTTEGGTNGYYSYSYESPSSAIHDGVLSTSTFIPYPHQYSEMPLSEMEMPHVKVYLSVKGTGSTNHYEIQSVPGYVSSFPVIGIVFILIAIVIAIMAGGIIAMIIVMRRRAGEGEREMLIQKPAQVTRGG
;
A
#
# COMPACT_ATOMS: atom_id res chain seq x y z
N MET A 1 2.80 4.49 49.48
CA MET A 1 3.55 4.21 48.24
C MET A 1 4.60 5.30 48.06
N SER A 2 5.88 4.96 47.92
CA SER A 2 6.95 5.97 47.82
C SER A 2 6.92 6.67 46.46
N ARG A 3 7.26 7.97 46.40
CA ARG A 3 7.38 8.74 45.14
C ARG A 3 8.28 8.06 44.09
N LYS A 4 9.26 7.26 44.55
CA LYS A 4 10.12 6.44 43.68
C LYS A 4 9.35 5.33 42.96
N LEU A 5 8.37 4.70 43.60
CA LEU A 5 7.55 3.65 43.00
C LEU A 5 6.60 4.19 41.93
N ILE A 6 6.06 5.40 42.14
CA ILE A 6 5.22 6.11 41.16
C ILE A 6 6.07 6.56 39.95
N SER A 7 7.29 7.05 40.18
CA SER A 7 8.23 7.37 39.10
C SER A 7 8.70 6.14 38.32
N LEU A 8 8.94 5.01 38.98
CA LEU A 8 9.28 3.75 38.32
C LEU A 8 8.10 3.18 37.52
N LEU A 9 6.88 3.28 38.04
CA LEU A 9 5.67 2.92 37.28
C LEU A 9 5.44 3.85 36.08
N ALA A 10 5.64 5.16 36.23
CA ALA A 10 5.51 6.11 35.14
C ALA A 10 6.61 5.93 34.07
N LEU A 11 7.84 5.60 34.47
CA LEU A 11 8.93 5.29 33.55
C LEU A 11 8.70 3.93 32.87
N ALA A 12 8.16 2.93 33.57
CA ALA A 12 7.77 1.64 33.00
C ALA A 12 6.57 1.76 32.03
N LEU A 13 5.59 2.62 32.34
CA LEU A 13 4.46 2.92 31.45
C LEU A 13 4.92 3.69 30.21
N ALA A 14 5.91 4.60 30.35
CA ALA A 14 6.53 5.32 29.24
C ALA A 14 7.40 4.40 28.36
N THR A 15 7.98 3.32 28.91
CA THR A 15 8.71 2.30 28.11
C THR A 15 7.81 1.27 27.43
N LEU A 16 6.51 1.24 27.72
CA LEU A 16 5.54 0.29 27.14
C LEU A 16 4.67 0.90 26.04
N LEU A 17 4.78 2.20 25.79
CA LEU A 17 4.22 2.86 24.62
C LEU A 17 5.35 3.06 23.61
N ASN A 18 5.60 2.05 22.77
CA ASN A 18 6.21 2.31 21.47
C ASN A 18 5.26 3.22 20.71
N LEU A 19 5.38 4.53 20.90
CA LEU A 19 4.73 5.54 20.08
C LEU A 19 5.30 5.36 18.67
N THR A 20 4.64 4.54 17.85
CA THR A 20 4.91 4.48 16.43
C THR A 20 4.54 5.83 15.86
N VAL A 21 5.54 6.61 15.46
CA VAL A 21 5.33 7.92 14.85
C VAL A 21 5.00 7.68 13.38
N ALA A 22 3.91 8.29 12.91
CA ALA A 22 3.58 8.30 11.50
C ALA A 22 4.72 8.94 10.68
N THR A 23 5.07 8.31 9.57
CA THR A 23 6.15 8.73 8.68
C THR A 23 5.56 9.15 7.35
N ASP A 24 6.00 10.30 6.83
CA ASP A 24 5.80 10.73 5.44
C ASP A 24 7.11 11.33 4.90
N GLU A 25 7.96 10.46 4.37
CA GLU A 25 9.23 10.84 3.75
C GLU A 25 9.04 11.64 2.46
N THR A 26 7.84 11.66 1.85
CA THR A 26 7.59 12.47 0.63
C THR A 26 7.61 13.96 0.93
N ARG A 27 7.44 14.34 2.21
CA ARG A 27 7.43 15.71 2.71
C ARG A 27 8.72 16.12 3.41
N LYS A 28 9.72 15.23 3.47
CA LYS A 28 11.00 15.48 4.13
C LYS A 28 12.08 15.83 3.12
N GLU A 29 12.86 16.87 3.45
CA GLU A 29 13.91 17.35 2.56
C GLU A 29 14.96 16.25 2.34
N LYS A 30 15.34 16.04 1.08
CA LYS A 30 16.39 15.11 0.62
C LYS A 30 16.08 13.63 0.81
N SER A 31 14.86 13.27 1.20
CA SER A 31 14.42 11.88 1.17
C SER A 31 14.44 11.33 -0.25
N SER A 32 14.86 10.07 -0.40
CA SER A 32 15.16 9.46 -1.70
C SER A 32 14.99 7.94 -1.65
N GLY A 33 15.12 7.32 -2.82
CA GLY A 33 14.93 5.88 -3.01
C GLY A 33 13.56 5.55 -3.61
N GLN A 34 13.42 4.29 -4.01
CA GLN A 34 12.26 3.81 -4.75
C GLN A 34 10.94 3.99 -3.96
N ASP A 35 10.90 3.60 -2.68
CA ASP A 35 9.68 3.71 -1.86
C ASP A 35 9.20 5.17 -1.74
N VAL A 36 10.13 6.15 -1.68
CA VAL A 36 9.81 7.60 -1.64
C VAL A 36 9.25 8.08 -2.98
N VAL A 37 9.83 7.63 -4.09
CA VAL A 37 9.35 7.97 -5.43
C VAL A 37 8.00 7.34 -5.73
N GLU A 38 7.82 6.04 -5.43
CA GLU A 38 6.53 5.34 -5.56
C GLU A 38 5.45 6.09 -4.78
N ALA A 39 5.70 6.41 -3.51
CA ALA A 39 4.75 7.14 -2.68
C ALA A 39 4.44 8.55 -3.23
N THR A 40 5.46 9.27 -3.69
CA THR A 40 5.26 10.60 -4.29
C THR A 40 4.44 10.54 -5.58
N VAL A 41 4.73 9.57 -6.46
CA VAL A 41 4.00 9.36 -7.72
C VAL A 41 2.56 8.93 -7.44
N ASP A 42 2.35 8.01 -6.49
CA ASP A 42 1.03 7.53 -6.09
C ASP A 42 0.18 8.69 -5.52
N LEU A 43 0.73 9.51 -4.62
CA LEU A 43 0.05 10.71 -4.10
C LEU A 43 -0.36 11.69 -5.22
N ILE A 44 0.52 11.91 -6.20
CA ILE A 44 0.25 12.83 -7.31
C ILE A 44 -0.79 12.24 -8.28
N SER A 45 -0.66 10.96 -8.68
CA SER A 45 -1.60 10.30 -9.59
C SER A 45 -3.00 10.18 -8.99
N ASN A 46 -3.08 9.82 -7.71
CA ASN A 46 -4.36 9.61 -7.02
C ASN A 46 -5.07 10.93 -6.73
N SER A 47 -4.36 12.06 -6.70
CA SER A 47 -4.96 13.39 -6.48
C SER A 47 -5.84 13.89 -7.63
N LYS A 48 -5.69 13.33 -8.84
CA LYS A 48 -6.41 13.77 -10.07
C LYS A 48 -6.19 15.22 -10.47
N VAL A 49 -5.14 15.84 -9.92
CA VAL A 49 -4.75 17.21 -10.27
C VAL A 49 -4.22 17.29 -11.71
N PHE A 50 -3.58 16.21 -12.18
CA PHE A 50 -2.96 16.15 -13.50
C PHE A 50 -3.56 15.04 -14.35
N PRO A 51 -3.52 15.16 -15.69
CA PRO A 51 -3.87 14.05 -16.57
C PRO A 51 -2.94 12.85 -16.40
N GLN A 52 -3.32 11.70 -16.96
CA GLN A 52 -2.49 10.51 -16.98
C GLN A 52 -1.13 10.78 -17.66
N ASP A 53 -0.07 10.18 -17.13
CA ASP A 53 1.30 10.36 -17.61
C ASP A 53 1.92 9.08 -18.17
N TYR A 54 1.17 7.97 -18.22
CA TYR A 54 1.63 6.66 -18.70
C TYR A 54 2.95 6.22 -18.04
N ASN A 55 3.02 6.36 -16.70
CA ASN A 55 4.18 6.03 -15.86
C ASN A 55 5.42 6.91 -16.11
N PHE A 56 5.27 8.03 -16.83
CA PHE A 56 6.38 8.89 -17.19
C PHE A 56 7.04 9.55 -15.98
N LEU A 57 6.28 10.01 -14.97
CA LEU A 57 6.84 10.65 -13.78
C LEU A 57 7.75 9.68 -13.00
N TYR A 58 7.36 8.41 -12.86
CA TYR A 58 8.19 7.38 -12.21
C TYR A 58 9.49 7.14 -13.00
N ARG A 59 9.39 6.97 -14.33
CA ARG A 59 10.54 6.79 -15.22
C ARG A 59 11.49 8.01 -15.19
N LEU A 60 10.92 9.20 -15.10
CA LEU A 60 11.64 10.46 -15.04
C LEU A 60 12.49 10.57 -13.77
N ALA A 61 11.96 10.15 -12.62
CA ALA A 61 12.73 10.11 -11.37
C ALA A 61 13.96 9.18 -11.47
N PHE A 62 13.84 8.07 -12.23
CA PHE A 62 14.95 7.15 -12.42
C PHE A 62 16.00 7.70 -13.39
N VAL A 63 15.60 8.11 -14.60
CA VAL A 63 16.53 8.58 -15.64
C VAL A 63 17.28 9.85 -15.24
N GLU A 64 16.69 10.68 -14.38
CA GLU A 64 17.32 11.91 -13.92
C GLU A 64 18.34 11.67 -12.81
N THR A 65 17.93 10.94 -11.76
CA THR A 65 18.69 10.88 -10.50
C THR A 65 18.74 9.50 -9.85
N HIS A 66 18.29 8.44 -10.53
CA HIS A 66 18.14 7.10 -9.96
C HIS A 66 17.32 7.12 -8.67
N PHE A 67 16.13 7.73 -8.71
CA PHE A 67 15.27 7.95 -7.54
C PHE A 67 15.90 8.81 -6.45
N GLY A 68 16.72 9.78 -6.85
CA GLY A 68 17.44 10.68 -5.94
C GLY A 68 18.69 10.09 -5.28
N LEU A 69 19.14 8.91 -5.73
CA LEU A 69 20.32 8.22 -5.20
C LEU A 69 21.63 8.62 -5.91
N ALA A 70 21.54 9.33 -7.05
CA ALA A 70 22.72 9.86 -7.72
C ALA A 70 23.47 10.84 -6.81
N LYS A 71 24.80 10.72 -6.79
CA LYS A 71 25.70 11.42 -5.84
C LYS A 71 25.56 12.94 -5.85
N ASP A 72 25.13 13.52 -6.96
CA ASP A 72 24.95 14.96 -7.19
C ASP A 72 23.52 15.47 -6.98
N THR A 73 22.54 14.60 -6.68
CA THR A 73 21.13 14.99 -6.54
C THR A 73 20.91 16.12 -5.52
N PHE A 74 21.55 16.03 -4.34
CA PHE A 74 21.32 16.96 -3.21
C PHE A 74 22.60 17.67 -2.70
N ARG A 75 23.65 17.76 -3.53
CA ARG A 75 24.99 18.24 -3.12
C ARG A 75 25.11 19.74 -2.90
N ASN A 76 24.28 20.56 -3.52
CA ASN A 76 24.46 22.00 -3.65
C ASN A 76 23.28 22.74 -2.99
N SER A 77 23.39 24.03 -2.70
CA SER A 77 22.23 24.86 -2.31
C SER A 77 21.23 25.09 -3.45
N GLU A 78 21.63 24.79 -4.69
CA GLU A 78 20.88 24.96 -5.96
C GLU A 78 20.32 23.63 -6.52
N THR A 79 20.04 22.67 -5.63
CA THR A 79 19.65 21.31 -6.03
C THR A 79 18.26 21.27 -6.65
N LYS A 80 18.13 20.43 -7.68
CA LYS A 80 16.96 20.33 -8.55
C LYS A 80 15.91 19.29 -8.08
N GLY A 81 16.17 18.64 -6.95
CA GLY A 81 15.38 17.52 -6.43
C GLY A 81 15.50 16.22 -7.23
N ILE A 82 14.67 15.24 -6.88
CA ILE A 82 14.65 13.91 -7.53
C ILE A 82 14.37 14.03 -9.04
N TRP A 83 13.47 14.93 -9.45
CA TRP A 83 13.09 15.09 -10.86
C TRP A 83 13.95 16.07 -11.65
N SER A 84 14.99 16.64 -11.04
CA SER A 84 16.00 17.47 -11.73
C SER A 84 15.49 18.63 -12.60
N LEU A 85 14.40 19.30 -12.20
CA LEU A 85 13.85 20.44 -12.94
C LEU A 85 14.75 21.69 -12.84
N ARG A 86 14.90 22.49 -13.89
CA ARG A 86 15.61 23.79 -13.84
C ARG A 86 14.84 24.85 -13.06
N GLU A 87 15.58 25.85 -12.60
CA GLU A 87 14.99 27.06 -12.03
C GLU A 87 14.17 27.85 -13.06
N GLU A 88 14.64 27.97 -14.30
CA GLU A 88 13.88 28.61 -15.38
C GLU A 88 12.57 27.87 -15.68
N ASP A 89 12.60 26.54 -15.81
CA ASP A 89 11.41 25.71 -16.01
C ASP A 89 10.47 25.76 -14.80
N TYR A 90 11.03 25.76 -13.59
CA TYR A 90 10.29 25.95 -12.35
C TYR A 90 9.56 27.29 -12.34
N ASN A 91 10.17 28.38 -12.81
CA ASN A 91 9.53 29.69 -12.87
C ASN A 91 8.33 29.69 -13.83
N LEU A 92 8.38 28.92 -14.93
CA LEU A 92 7.23 28.73 -15.82
C LEU A 92 6.04 28.06 -15.11
N THR A 93 6.30 27.21 -14.12
CA THR A 93 5.24 26.55 -13.34
C THR A 93 4.38 27.52 -12.52
N LYS A 94 4.79 28.79 -12.39
CA LYS A 94 4.05 29.81 -11.62
C LYS A 94 3.01 30.55 -12.45
N ALA A 95 3.01 30.36 -13.77
CA ALA A 95 2.25 31.18 -14.71
C ALA A 95 0.72 31.12 -14.51
N ASP A 96 0.03 32.18 -14.96
CA ASP A 96 -1.43 32.31 -14.86
C ASP A 96 -2.25 31.22 -15.57
N PRO A 97 -1.82 30.66 -16.72
CA PRO A 97 -2.54 29.55 -17.35
C PRO A 97 -2.71 28.32 -16.44
N LEU A 98 -1.86 28.14 -15.42
CA LEU A 98 -1.92 27.00 -14.49
C LEU A 98 -2.74 27.28 -13.22
N LYS A 99 -3.45 28.42 -13.12
CA LYS A 99 -4.17 28.84 -11.90
C LYS A 99 -5.18 27.80 -11.37
N GLU A 100 -5.87 27.08 -12.25
CA GLU A 100 -6.84 26.05 -11.85
C GLU A 100 -6.12 24.84 -11.24
N ILE A 101 -5.01 24.42 -11.85
CA ILE A 101 -4.16 23.36 -11.32
C ILE A 101 -3.57 23.79 -9.97
N HIS A 102 -3.13 25.05 -9.82
CA HIS A 102 -2.67 25.57 -8.53
C HIS A 102 -3.75 25.50 -7.45
N ALA A 103 -5.01 25.83 -7.76
CA ALA A 103 -6.12 25.73 -6.83
C ALA A 103 -6.35 24.27 -6.40
N HIS A 104 -6.28 23.32 -7.34
CA HIS A 104 -6.36 21.90 -7.01
C HIS A 104 -5.18 21.43 -6.17
N ILE A 105 -3.95 21.88 -6.44
CA ILE A 105 -2.78 21.57 -5.59
C ILE A 105 -2.99 22.07 -4.16
N ILE A 106 -3.51 23.29 -3.97
CA ILE A 106 -3.86 23.82 -2.65
C ILE A 106 -4.88 22.91 -1.96
N LYS A 107 -5.95 22.52 -2.67
CA LYS A 107 -7.02 21.68 -2.13
C LYS A 107 -6.50 20.32 -1.63
N HIS A 108 -5.70 19.64 -2.46
CA HIS A 108 -5.28 18.26 -2.23
C HIS A 108 -3.99 18.14 -1.39
N PHE A 109 -3.00 19.00 -1.60
CA PHE A 109 -1.69 18.89 -0.95
C PHE A 109 -1.47 19.91 0.17
N LYS A 110 -2.36 20.90 0.30
CA LYS A 110 -2.22 22.06 1.19
C LYS A 110 -0.97 22.89 0.89
N ILE A 111 -0.56 22.92 -0.39
CA ILE A 111 0.60 23.67 -0.88
C ILE A 111 0.10 24.85 -1.71
N ASN A 112 0.38 26.08 -1.27
CA ASN A 112 0.20 27.25 -2.13
C ASN A 112 1.37 27.31 -3.12
N TRP A 113 1.17 26.72 -4.31
CA TRP A 113 2.23 26.55 -5.29
C TRP A 113 2.89 27.87 -5.68
N ARG A 114 2.12 28.96 -5.86
CA ARG A 114 2.68 30.25 -6.29
C ARG A 114 3.71 30.81 -5.29
N ASN A 115 3.52 30.54 -4.01
CA ASN A 115 4.38 31.03 -2.93
C ASN A 115 5.58 30.11 -2.65
N THR A 116 5.71 28.98 -3.34
CA THR A 116 6.88 28.10 -3.15
C THR A 116 8.16 28.74 -3.69
N THR A 117 9.31 28.25 -3.24
CA THR A 117 10.62 28.62 -3.77
C THR A 117 11.29 27.43 -4.45
N TYR A 118 12.22 27.70 -5.36
CA TYR A 118 12.95 26.66 -6.08
C TYR A 118 13.70 25.70 -5.13
N ARG A 119 14.24 26.21 -4.00
CA ARG A 119 14.89 25.38 -2.97
C ARG A 119 13.98 24.28 -2.40
N GLN A 120 12.66 24.49 -2.37
CA GLN A 120 11.72 23.49 -1.86
C GLN A 120 11.65 22.24 -2.74
N LEU A 121 12.16 22.28 -3.98
CA LEU A 121 12.27 21.09 -4.83
C LEU A 121 13.19 20.01 -4.25
N ASN A 122 13.95 20.29 -3.19
CA ASN A 122 14.64 19.27 -2.41
C ASN A 122 13.71 18.31 -1.68
N THR A 123 12.43 18.63 -1.58
CA THR A 123 11.41 17.79 -0.96
C THR A 123 10.67 17.00 -2.06
N PRO A 124 10.55 15.67 -1.96
CA PRO A 124 10.00 14.83 -3.03
C PRO A 124 8.66 15.31 -3.59
N ILE A 125 7.68 15.61 -2.74
CA ILE A 125 6.35 16.06 -3.20
C ILE A 125 6.40 17.37 -3.98
N TYR A 126 7.26 18.31 -3.58
CA TYR A 126 7.46 19.55 -4.33
C TYR A 126 8.17 19.30 -5.65
N SER A 127 9.21 18.46 -5.66
CA SER A 127 9.94 18.08 -6.88
C SER A 127 9.02 17.43 -7.92
N GLY A 128 8.20 16.46 -7.50
CA GLY A 128 7.25 15.78 -8.38
C GLY A 128 6.16 16.70 -8.91
N LEU A 129 5.58 17.56 -8.05
CA LEU A 129 4.60 18.56 -8.47
C LEU A 129 5.19 19.57 -9.46
N ALA A 130 6.43 20.02 -9.25
CA ALA A 130 7.11 20.92 -10.18
C ALA A 130 7.28 20.28 -11.56
N ALA A 131 7.75 19.04 -11.60
CA ALA A 131 7.91 18.29 -12.85
C ALA A 131 6.57 18.17 -13.58
N ARG A 132 5.49 17.80 -12.87
CA ARG A 132 4.15 17.71 -13.48
C ARG A 132 3.65 19.05 -13.99
N LEU A 133 3.79 20.13 -13.22
CA LEU A 133 3.36 21.47 -13.63
C LEU A 133 4.13 21.96 -14.85
N PHE A 134 5.45 21.74 -14.90
CA PHE A 134 6.24 22.10 -16.07
C PHE A 134 5.75 21.36 -17.31
N LEU A 135 5.46 20.07 -17.19
CA LEU A 135 4.90 19.28 -18.28
C LEU A 135 3.52 19.77 -18.75
N GLN A 136 2.77 20.52 -17.92
CA GLN A 136 1.53 21.19 -18.35
C GLN A 136 1.76 22.47 -19.16
N THR A 137 2.99 22.99 -19.19
CA THR A 137 3.38 24.12 -20.06
C THR A 137 3.79 23.67 -21.46
N VAL A 138 4.03 22.37 -21.66
CA VAL A 138 4.39 21.78 -22.95
C VAL A 138 3.11 21.55 -23.75
N SER A 139 3.09 22.00 -25.01
CA SER A 139 1.91 21.88 -25.88
C SER A 139 1.64 20.47 -26.40
N GLU A 140 2.66 19.59 -26.38
CA GLU A 140 2.54 18.19 -26.75
C GLU A 140 2.20 17.33 -25.53
N ASP A 141 1.21 16.44 -25.69
CA ASP A 141 0.84 15.47 -24.66
C ASP A 141 1.99 14.49 -24.37
N ILE A 142 2.04 13.98 -23.14
CA ILE A 142 3.01 12.95 -22.76
C ILE A 142 2.73 11.68 -23.55
N PRO A 143 3.71 11.18 -24.33
CA PRO A 143 3.48 9.99 -25.15
C PRO A 143 3.22 8.74 -24.31
N GLN A 144 2.47 7.80 -24.88
CA GLN A 144 2.11 6.56 -24.19
C GLN A 144 3.23 5.51 -24.21
N THR A 145 4.11 5.54 -25.22
CA THR A 145 5.21 4.57 -25.38
C THR A 145 6.53 5.08 -24.79
N LYS A 146 7.33 4.20 -24.19
CA LYS A 146 8.70 4.41 -23.73
C LYS A 146 9.58 5.02 -24.81
N VAL A 147 9.48 4.56 -26.06
CA VAL A 147 10.27 5.09 -27.18
C VAL A 147 9.90 6.55 -27.44
N SER A 148 8.60 6.86 -27.59
CA SER A 148 8.17 8.24 -27.82
C SER A 148 8.41 9.13 -26.59
N GLN A 149 8.26 8.60 -25.38
CA GLN A 149 8.63 9.28 -24.13
C GLN A 149 10.12 9.61 -24.09
N SER A 150 10.99 8.75 -24.65
CA SER A 150 12.43 9.00 -24.74
C SER A 150 12.74 10.20 -25.62
N HIS A 151 12.04 10.35 -26.75
CA HIS A 151 12.13 11.53 -27.61
C HIS A 151 11.53 12.77 -26.95
N TYR A 152 10.38 12.64 -26.30
CA TYR A 152 9.69 13.73 -25.60
C TYR A 152 10.52 14.29 -24.44
N TRP A 153 11.05 13.40 -23.59
CA TRP A 153 11.99 13.76 -22.53
C TRP A 153 13.23 14.47 -23.08
N HIS A 154 13.80 13.96 -24.18
CA HIS A 154 14.97 14.56 -24.81
C HIS A 154 14.69 15.97 -25.36
N LYS A 155 13.51 16.17 -25.93
CA LYS A 155 13.09 17.42 -26.55
C LYS A 155 12.71 18.50 -25.54
N TYR A 156 12.01 18.12 -24.46
CA TYR A 156 11.35 19.08 -23.58
C TYR A 156 11.91 19.18 -22.17
N TYR A 157 12.59 18.13 -21.68
CA TYR A 157 12.89 18.03 -20.25
C TYR A 157 14.39 18.00 -19.95
N THR A 158 15.13 17.09 -20.60
CA THR A 158 16.57 16.97 -20.35
C THR A 158 17.34 18.14 -20.94
N GLN A 159 18.36 18.57 -20.21
CA GLN A 159 19.25 19.68 -20.62
C GLN A 159 20.65 19.20 -20.96
N LYS A 160 20.92 17.91 -20.76
CA LYS A 160 22.27 17.37 -20.90
C LYS A 160 22.43 16.92 -22.36
N PRO A 161 23.25 17.60 -23.18
CA PRO A 161 23.36 17.28 -24.61
C PRO A 161 23.86 15.85 -24.87
N ASN A 162 24.56 15.26 -23.90
CA ASN A 162 24.99 13.86 -23.93
C ASN A 162 23.92 12.85 -23.49
N LYS A 163 22.82 13.29 -22.87
CA LYS A 163 21.69 12.46 -22.46
C LYS A 163 20.64 12.42 -23.59
N THR A 164 20.87 11.54 -24.55
CA THR A 164 20.02 11.36 -25.73
C THR A 164 18.80 10.47 -25.44
N GLY A 165 17.83 10.41 -26.35
CA GLY A 165 16.73 9.44 -26.26
C GLY A 165 17.20 7.97 -26.18
N ALA A 166 18.43 7.65 -26.64
CA ALA A 166 19.03 6.32 -26.45
C ALA A 166 19.47 6.07 -25.01
N TYR A 167 20.02 7.09 -24.33
CA TYR A 167 20.35 7.02 -22.90
C TYR A 167 19.10 6.72 -22.07
N PHE A 168 18.00 7.42 -22.32
CA PHE A 168 16.74 7.14 -21.62
C PHE A 168 16.30 5.68 -21.79
N ARG A 169 16.35 5.14 -23.01
CA ARG A 169 15.95 3.74 -23.26
C ARG A 169 16.87 2.76 -22.52
N GLN A 170 18.17 3.01 -22.48
CA GLN A 170 19.10 2.19 -21.70
C GLN A 170 18.77 2.21 -20.19
N GLU A 171 18.46 3.38 -19.64
CA GLU A 171 18.03 3.51 -18.24
C GLU A 171 16.72 2.77 -17.97
N MET A 172 15.81 2.67 -18.96
CA MET A 172 14.58 1.88 -18.81
C MET A 172 14.84 0.37 -18.72
N GLU A 173 15.86 -0.15 -19.42
CA GLU A 173 16.25 -1.55 -19.29
C GLU A 173 16.89 -1.83 -17.91
N ILE A 174 17.74 -0.92 -17.43
CA ILE A 174 18.31 -1.01 -16.06
C ILE A 174 17.19 -0.94 -15.00
N LEU A 175 16.22 -0.05 -15.18
CA LEU A 175 15.07 0.05 -14.28
C LEU A 175 14.26 -1.25 -14.27
N LYS A 176 14.03 -1.85 -15.43
CA LYS A 176 13.34 -3.14 -15.54
C LYS A 176 14.05 -4.23 -14.77
N GLU A 177 15.38 -4.33 -14.88
CA GLU A 177 16.18 -5.31 -14.13
C GLU A 177 16.18 -5.08 -12.62
N LYS A 178 16.10 -3.82 -12.18
CA LYS A 178 16.06 -3.45 -10.76
C LYS A 178 14.68 -3.57 -10.12
N THR A 179 13.63 -3.54 -10.92
CA THR A 179 12.25 -3.65 -10.44
C THR A 179 12.02 -5.08 -9.99
N PRO A 180 11.73 -5.34 -8.70
CA PRO A 180 11.47 -6.70 -8.22
C PRO A 180 10.31 -7.30 -9.00
N SER A 181 10.43 -8.58 -9.38
CA SER A 181 9.27 -9.30 -9.93
C SER A 181 8.15 -9.25 -8.91
N CYS A 182 6.98 -8.76 -9.28
CA CYS A 182 5.82 -8.88 -8.43
C CYS A 182 5.33 -10.35 -8.40
N GLU A 183 5.10 -10.88 -7.20
CA GLU A 183 4.32 -12.10 -7.00
C GLU A 183 3.01 -11.76 -6.30
N ALA A 184 1.95 -11.52 -7.05
CA ALA A 184 0.62 -11.28 -6.50
C ALA A 184 -0.08 -12.59 -6.09
N LYS A 185 -1.03 -12.51 -5.16
CA LYS A 185 -1.88 -13.63 -4.74
C LYS A 185 -3.32 -13.17 -4.93
N LEU A 186 -3.92 -13.58 -6.05
CA LEU A 186 -5.20 -13.03 -6.54
C LEU A 186 -5.89 -14.00 -7.49
N ASP A 187 -7.21 -13.89 -7.62
CA ASP A 187 -7.98 -14.53 -8.68
C ASP A 187 -8.19 -13.51 -9.80
N LEU A 188 -7.66 -13.76 -11.00
CA LEU A 188 -7.68 -12.86 -12.15
C LEU A 188 -8.65 -13.36 -13.22
N THR A 189 -9.75 -12.64 -13.41
CA THR A 189 -10.67 -12.88 -14.53
C THR A 189 -10.47 -11.81 -15.59
N THR A 190 -10.02 -12.21 -16.78
CA THR A 190 -9.90 -11.32 -17.93
C THR A 190 -11.10 -11.50 -18.86
N VAL A 191 -11.77 -10.40 -19.19
CA VAL A 191 -12.94 -10.34 -20.07
C VAL A 191 -12.56 -9.60 -21.34
N LEU A 192 -12.72 -10.22 -22.51
CA LEU A 192 -12.67 -9.54 -23.80
C LEU A 192 -14.09 -9.16 -24.24
N GLU A 193 -14.42 -7.89 -24.05
CA GLU A 193 -15.70 -7.25 -24.38
C GLU A 193 -15.73 -6.84 -25.85
N GLY A 194 -16.88 -7.06 -26.51
CA GLY A 194 -17.06 -6.63 -27.89
C GLY A 194 -16.21 -7.42 -28.89
N SER A 195 -16.01 -8.72 -28.65
CA SER A 195 -15.22 -9.60 -29.54
C SER A 195 -15.68 -9.61 -31.01
N GLY A 196 -16.90 -9.17 -31.33
CA GLY A 196 -17.42 -8.96 -32.70
C GLY A 196 -17.24 -7.55 -33.29
N SER A 197 -16.79 -6.58 -32.48
CA SER A 197 -16.63 -5.17 -32.86
C SER A 197 -15.21 -4.80 -33.30
N PHE A 198 -14.23 -5.66 -33.06
CA PHE A 198 -12.86 -5.49 -33.54
C PHE A 198 -12.75 -5.89 -35.02
N SER A 199 -11.93 -5.18 -35.80
CA SER A 199 -11.48 -5.72 -37.08
C SER A 199 -10.66 -6.99 -36.86
N LYS A 200 -10.46 -7.80 -37.91
CA LYS A 200 -9.70 -9.04 -37.81
C LYS A 200 -8.28 -8.82 -37.27
N ASP A 201 -7.58 -7.80 -37.74
CA ASP A 201 -6.22 -7.47 -37.30
C ASP A 201 -6.20 -7.01 -35.83
N GLU A 202 -7.11 -6.12 -35.43
CA GLU A 202 -7.22 -5.64 -34.05
C GLU A 202 -7.57 -6.80 -33.10
N PHE A 203 -8.42 -7.74 -33.53
CA PHE A 203 -8.78 -8.91 -32.75
C PHE A 203 -7.58 -9.83 -32.51
N GLU A 204 -6.78 -10.11 -33.54
CA GLU A 204 -5.55 -10.91 -33.40
C GLU A 204 -4.53 -10.24 -32.46
N LYS A 205 -4.33 -8.92 -32.61
CA LYS A 205 -3.46 -8.14 -31.70
C LYS A 205 -3.96 -8.15 -30.27
N THR A 206 -5.28 -8.04 -30.06
CA THR A 206 -5.89 -8.08 -28.74
C THR A 206 -5.72 -9.45 -28.06
N LYS A 207 -5.88 -10.55 -28.80
CA LYS A 207 -5.63 -11.90 -28.27
C LYS A 207 -4.16 -12.08 -27.87
N ALA A 208 -3.23 -11.64 -28.72
CA ALA A 208 -1.81 -11.69 -28.39
C ALA A 208 -1.48 -10.87 -27.14
N LEU A 209 -2.12 -9.70 -26.99
CA LEU A 209 -1.97 -8.86 -25.82
C LEU A 209 -2.49 -9.51 -24.54
N ILE A 210 -3.69 -10.11 -24.58
CA ILE A 210 -4.28 -10.81 -23.43
C ILE A 210 -3.42 -12.02 -23.03
N ALA A 211 -2.85 -12.74 -24.01
CA ALA A 211 -1.90 -13.80 -23.73
C ALA A 211 -0.69 -13.27 -22.97
N ASN A 212 -0.04 -12.22 -23.46
CA ASN A 212 1.12 -11.62 -22.80
C ASN A 212 0.77 -11.05 -21.41
N TRP A 213 -0.44 -10.49 -21.25
CA TRP A 213 -0.95 -10.01 -19.95
C TRP A 213 -1.06 -11.14 -18.93
N LEU A 214 -1.66 -12.27 -19.31
CA LEU A 214 -1.84 -13.41 -18.42
C LEU A 214 -0.52 -14.14 -18.13
N GLU A 215 0.41 -14.21 -19.10
CA GLU A 215 1.78 -14.72 -18.93
C GLU A 215 2.60 -13.87 -17.93
N ALA A 216 2.28 -12.58 -17.77
CA ALA A 216 3.00 -11.71 -16.85
C ALA A 216 2.75 -12.00 -15.36
N PHE A 217 1.81 -12.88 -15.03
CA PHE A 217 1.49 -13.30 -13.66
C PHE A 217 1.95 -14.73 -13.38
N SER A 218 2.20 -15.05 -12.11
CA SER A 218 2.58 -16.40 -11.67
C SER A 218 1.65 -17.50 -12.23
N ASN A 219 2.22 -18.65 -12.58
CA ASN A 219 1.46 -19.83 -13.00
C ASN A 219 1.16 -20.79 -11.84
N HIS A 220 1.67 -20.50 -10.65
CA HIS A 220 1.34 -21.27 -9.47
C HIS A 220 -0.05 -20.88 -8.98
N THR A 221 -0.98 -21.83 -9.01
CA THR A 221 -2.40 -21.65 -8.67
C THR A 221 -2.64 -21.27 -7.21
N ASP A 222 -1.67 -21.54 -6.32
CA ASP A 222 -1.67 -21.08 -4.93
C ASP A 222 -1.49 -19.56 -4.82
N PHE A 223 -0.85 -18.95 -5.82
CA PHE A 223 -0.68 -17.51 -5.95
C PHE A 223 -1.76 -16.94 -6.85
N VAL A 224 -1.75 -17.27 -8.14
CA VAL A 224 -2.64 -16.67 -9.14
C VAL A 224 -3.49 -17.74 -9.82
N ARG A 225 -4.82 -17.60 -9.74
CA ARG A 225 -5.76 -18.32 -10.61
C ARG A 225 -6.19 -17.40 -11.75
N LYS A 226 -6.28 -17.94 -12.96
CA LYS A 226 -6.53 -17.15 -14.18
C LYS A 226 -7.78 -17.68 -14.88
N ALA A 227 -8.66 -16.77 -15.30
CA ALA A 227 -9.78 -17.07 -16.15
C ALA A 227 -9.79 -16.14 -17.37
N PHE A 228 -10.27 -16.65 -18.49
CA PHE A 228 -10.45 -15.86 -19.70
C PHE A 228 -11.81 -16.16 -20.33
N ILE A 229 -12.59 -15.09 -20.54
CA ILE A 229 -13.93 -15.14 -21.12
C ILE A 229 -14.04 -14.10 -22.22
N THR A 230 -14.74 -14.45 -23.30
CA THR A 230 -15.12 -13.49 -24.34
C THR A 230 -16.61 -13.20 -24.27
N VAL A 231 -16.96 -11.93 -24.45
CA VAL A 231 -18.34 -11.44 -24.39
C VAL A 231 -18.63 -10.64 -25.67
N SER A 232 -19.85 -10.77 -26.14
CA SER A 232 -20.46 -10.07 -27.28
C SER A 232 -21.96 -9.94 -26.99
N SER A 233 -22.68 -9.10 -27.73
CA SER A 233 -24.12 -8.88 -27.51
C SER A 233 -24.88 -10.22 -27.38
N SER A 234 -25.40 -10.49 -26.17
CA SER A 234 -26.16 -11.72 -25.83
C SER A 234 -25.39 -13.05 -25.95
N ARG A 235 -24.06 -13.04 -26.01
CA ARG A 235 -23.23 -14.25 -26.09
C ARG A 235 -21.98 -14.11 -25.23
N SER A 236 -21.76 -15.07 -24.34
CA SER A 236 -20.50 -15.24 -23.62
C SER A 236 -19.90 -16.61 -23.91
N LYS A 237 -18.56 -16.69 -23.88
CA LYS A 237 -17.83 -17.95 -24.01
C LYS A 237 -16.64 -17.98 -23.07
N THR A 238 -16.72 -18.83 -22.06
CA THR A 238 -15.60 -19.16 -21.18
C THR A 238 -14.57 -19.98 -21.96
N ILE A 239 -13.33 -19.48 -22.04
CA ILE A 239 -12.22 -20.17 -22.71
C ILE A 239 -11.51 -21.10 -21.71
N PHE A 240 -11.31 -20.61 -20.49
CA PHE A 240 -10.94 -21.37 -19.30
C PHE A 240 -11.35 -20.57 -18.05
N ASN A 241 -11.62 -21.28 -16.95
CA ASN A 241 -12.09 -20.72 -15.67
C ASN A 241 -10.98 -20.73 -14.61
N LEU A 242 -11.27 -20.22 -13.41
CA LEU A 242 -10.31 -20.11 -12.31
C LEU A 242 -9.84 -21.46 -11.74
N THR A 243 -10.56 -22.54 -12.00
CA THR A 243 -10.23 -23.91 -11.55
C THR A 243 -9.54 -24.73 -12.63
N SER A 244 -9.16 -24.11 -13.75
CA SER A 244 -8.49 -24.75 -14.87
C SER A 244 -7.12 -25.31 -14.45
N ASP A 245 -6.80 -26.51 -14.92
CA ASP A 245 -5.51 -27.20 -14.73
C ASP A 245 -4.52 -26.97 -15.89
N LEU A 246 -4.91 -26.16 -16.87
CA LEU A 246 -4.09 -25.79 -18.02
C LEU A 246 -2.74 -25.19 -17.61
N ARG A 247 -1.72 -25.57 -18.35
CA ARG A 247 -0.40 -24.93 -18.28
C ARG A 247 -0.39 -23.61 -19.04
N GLU A 248 0.62 -22.78 -18.78
CA GLU A 248 0.77 -21.47 -19.41
C GLU A 248 0.72 -21.51 -20.94
N ASN A 249 1.47 -22.43 -21.56
CA ASN A 249 1.48 -22.61 -23.01
C ASN A 249 0.10 -23.05 -23.55
N GLU A 250 -0.64 -23.87 -22.80
CA GLU A 250 -1.98 -24.31 -23.21
C GLU A 250 -3.02 -23.19 -23.05
N MET A 251 -2.92 -22.38 -21.99
CA MET A 251 -3.72 -21.16 -21.84
C MET A 251 -3.44 -20.22 -23.01
N ARG A 252 -2.17 -20.00 -23.33
CA ARG A 252 -1.73 -19.19 -24.46
C ARG A 252 -2.34 -19.66 -25.77
N ASP A 253 -2.20 -20.96 -26.08
CA ASP A 253 -2.71 -21.55 -27.32
C ASP A 253 -4.22 -21.41 -27.42
N LYS A 254 -4.95 -21.63 -26.31
CA LYS A 254 -6.41 -21.41 -26.28
C LYS A 254 -6.80 -19.97 -26.51
N ILE A 255 -6.07 -19.00 -25.94
CA ILE A 255 -6.32 -17.57 -26.16
C ILE A 255 -6.13 -17.24 -27.64
N LEU A 256 -5.01 -17.65 -28.24
CA LEU A 256 -4.71 -17.36 -29.64
C LEU A 256 -5.69 -18.06 -30.60
N ALA A 257 -6.20 -19.24 -30.24
CA ALA A 257 -7.18 -19.99 -31.04
C ALA A 257 -8.61 -19.44 -30.95
N VAL A 258 -8.89 -18.45 -30.08
CA VAL A 258 -10.22 -17.86 -29.98
C VAL A 258 -10.64 -17.25 -31.31
N LYS A 259 -11.87 -17.57 -31.72
CA LYS A 259 -12.56 -16.97 -32.87
C LYS A 259 -13.45 -15.85 -32.37
N SER A 260 -13.50 -14.74 -33.12
CA SER A 260 -14.40 -13.63 -32.86
C SER A 260 -15.85 -14.12 -32.76
N LEU A 261 -16.55 -13.71 -31.70
CA LEU A 261 -17.99 -13.94 -31.61
C LEU A 261 -18.66 -12.97 -32.58
N HIS A 262 -19.32 -13.49 -33.61
CA HIS A 262 -20.16 -12.69 -34.48
C HIS A 262 -21.20 -11.96 -33.60
N GLY A 263 -21.43 -10.67 -33.75
CA GLY A 263 -22.36 -9.91 -32.89
C GLY A 263 -21.91 -8.46 -32.66
N GLY A 264 -22.78 -7.66 -32.06
CA GLY A 264 -22.47 -6.28 -31.70
C GLY A 264 -21.66 -6.19 -30.40
N LYS A 265 -21.35 -4.95 -30.00
CA LYS A 265 -20.73 -4.65 -28.71
C LYS A 265 -21.66 -5.08 -27.57
N SER A 266 -21.12 -5.72 -26.54
CA SER A 266 -21.86 -6.05 -25.31
C SER A 266 -22.03 -4.80 -24.45
N SER A 267 -22.99 -4.82 -23.53
CA SER A 267 -23.01 -3.76 -22.51
C SER A 267 -21.85 -3.95 -21.53
N GLU A 268 -21.35 -2.85 -20.97
CA GLU A 268 -20.35 -2.88 -19.89
C GLU A 268 -20.84 -3.72 -18.69
N HIS A 269 -22.15 -3.69 -18.44
CA HIS A 269 -22.83 -4.46 -17.41
C HIS A 269 -22.76 -5.98 -17.64
N GLU A 270 -23.13 -6.45 -18.84
CA GLU A 270 -23.06 -7.88 -19.20
C GLU A 270 -21.64 -8.46 -19.05
N ALA A 271 -20.63 -7.66 -19.38
CA ALA A 271 -19.23 -8.07 -19.25
C ALA A 271 -18.81 -8.23 -17.77
N ILE A 272 -19.29 -7.35 -16.88
CA ILE A 272 -19.04 -7.43 -15.44
C ILE A 272 -19.84 -8.59 -14.83
N GLU A 273 -21.11 -8.78 -15.19
CA GLU A 273 -21.91 -9.93 -14.75
C GLU A 273 -21.27 -11.25 -15.13
N SER A 274 -20.79 -11.37 -16.38
CA SER A 274 -20.08 -12.57 -16.84
C SER A 274 -18.81 -12.84 -16.02
N ALA A 275 -18.14 -11.81 -15.50
CA ALA A 275 -17.00 -12.00 -14.61
C ALA A 275 -17.43 -12.45 -13.20
N ILE A 276 -18.53 -11.89 -12.67
CA ILE A 276 -19.11 -12.31 -11.39
C ILE A 276 -19.45 -13.80 -11.45
N ASP A 277 -20.12 -14.25 -12.51
CA ASP A 277 -20.47 -15.67 -12.69
C ASP A 277 -19.23 -16.58 -12.65
N ILE A 278 -18.10 -16.14 -13.22
CA ILE A 278 -16.83 -16.89 -13.16
C ILE A 278 -16.28 -16.96 -11.74
N PHE A 279 -16.32 -15.85 -10.98
CA PHE A 279 -15.84 -15.84 -9.60
C PHE A 279 -16.72 -16.69 -8.67
N GLU A 280 -18.05 -16.61 -8.81
CA GLU A 280 -19.00 -17.36 -8.00
C GLU A 280 -19.02 -18.86 -8.31
N ALA A 281 -18.68 -19.25 -9.54
CA ALA A 281 -18.55 -20.66 -9.91
C ALA A 281 -17.27 -21.33 -9.38
N ALA A 282 -16.30 -20.56 -8.88
CA ALA A 282 -15.02 -21.09 -8.38
C ALA A 282 -15.02 -21.21 -6.85
N PRO A 283 -14.33 -22.21 -6.27
CA PRO A 283 -14.14 -22.27 -4.82
C PRO A 283 -13.40 -21.03 -4.31
N GLU A 284 -14.04 -20.30 -3.40
CA GLU A 284 -13.50 -19.08 -2.80
C GLU A 284 -12.14 -19.34 -2.14
N ARG A 285 -11.15 -18.49 -2.44
CA ARG A 285 -9.90 -18.44 -1.67
C ARG A 285 -10.02 -17.36 -0.60
N SER A 286 -9.99 -17.79 0.65
CA SER A 286 -10.10 -16.92 1.82
C SER A 286 -9.12 -15.74 1.73
N GLY A 287 -9.63 -14.51 1.79
CA GLY A 287 -8.82 -13.28 1.80
C GLY A 287 -8.18 -12.89 0.48
N VAL A 288 -8.27 -13.74 -0.56
CA VAL A 288 -7.63 -13.47 -1.85
C VAL A 288 -8.50 -12.52 -2.67
N PRO A 289 -7.94 -11.43 -3.22
CA PRO A 289 -8.69 -10.45 -3.98
C PRO A 289 -9.13 -11.00 -5.34
N ARG A 290 -10.34 -10.61 -5.74
CA ARG A 290 -10.90 -10.84 -7.08
C ARG A 290 -10.56 -9.65 -7.97
N VAL A 291 -9.81 -9.88 -9.03
CA VAL A 291 -9.38 -8.84 -9.97
C VAL A 291 -10.01 -9.07 -11.34
N LEU A 292 -10.72 -8.06 -11.83
CA LEU A 292 -11.34 -8.06 -13.16
C LEU A 292 -10.47 -7.24 -14.11
N THR A 293 -9.93 -7.84 -15.17
CA THR A 293 -9.37 -7.10 -16.30
C THR A 293 -10.36 -7.09 -17.45
N LEU A 294 -10.91 -5.93 -17.79
CA LEU A 294 -11.86 -5.77 -18.88
C LEU A 294 -11.19 -5.11 -20.09
N VAL A 295 -11.14 -5.82 -21.21
CA VAL A 295 -10.53 -5.34 -22.47
C VAL A 295 -11.60 -5.03 -23.48
N MET A 296 -11.60 -3.82 -24.05
CA MET A 296 -12.67 -3.33 -24.93
C MET A 296 -12.16 -2.53 -26.13
N ASN A 297 -12.95 -2.60 -27.22
CA ASN A 297 -12.75 -1.76 -28.41
C ASN A 297 -13.36 -0.37 -28.17
N GLY A 298 -12.53 0.51 -27.61
CA GLY A 298 -12.88 1.86 -27.19
C GLY A 298 -13.95 1.92 -26.10
N LEU A 299 -14.20 3.12 -25.62
CA LEU A 299 -15.25 3.41 -24.65
C LEU A 299 -16.43 4.07 -25.39
N SER A 300 -17.66 3.74 -24.99
CA SER A 300 -18.84 4.32 -25.64
C SER A 300 -18.90 5.83 -25.36
N GLY A 301 -18.79 6.66 -26.41
CA GLY A 301 -18.74 8.12 -26.26
C GLY A 301 -20.01 8.65 -25.59
N GLY A 302 -19.84 9.38 -24.49
CA GLY A 302 -20.94 10.12 -23.83
C GLY A 302 -21.64 9.41 -22.67
N ARG A 303 -21.29 8.17 -22.31
CA ARG A 303 -21.82 7.50 -21.09
C ARG A 303 -20.72 7.31 -20.06
N LEU A 304 -21.05 7.59 -18.79
CA LEU A 304 -20.16 7.27 -17.67
C LEU A 304 -19.98 5.76 -17.63
N PHE A 305 -18.73 5.31 -17.67
CA PHE A 305 -18.38 3.92 -17.41
C PHE A 305 -18.69 3.59 -15.94
N ASN A 306 -19.66 2.70 -15.69
CA ASN A 306 -20.11 2.38 -14.34
C ASN A 306 -19.55 1.04 -13.87
N ILE A 307 -18.62 1.07 -12.93
CA ILE A 307 -18.05 -0.12 -12.28
C ILE A 307 -18.66 -0.44 -10.92
N ARG A 308 -19.74 0.24 -10.52
CA ARG A 308 -20.37 0.02 -9.21
C ARG A 308 -20.74 -1.45 -8.98
N LEU A 309 -21.19 -2.15 -10.03
CA LEU A 309 -21.47 -3.58 -9.96
C LEU A 309 -20.23 -4.40 -9.58
N ALA A 310 -19.05 -4.03 -10.08
CA ALA A 310 -17.80 -4.69 -9.71
C ALA A 310 -17.43 -4.41 -8.25
N GLU A 311 -17.62 -3.18 -7.77
CA GLU A 311 -17.39 -2.81 -6.37
C GLU A 311 -18.33 -3.57 -5.42
N GLU A 312 -19.63 -3.63 -5.76
CA GLU A 312 -20.65 -4.35 -4.99
C GLU A 312 -20.36 -5.86 -4.91
N ALA A 313 -19.72 -6.42 -5.93
CA ALA A 313 -19.25 -7.80 -5.97
C ALA A 313 -17.86 -8.02 -5.34
N ASN A 314 -17.31 -7.01 -4.63
CA ASN A 314 -15.97 -7.02 -4.03
C ASN A 314 -14.85 -7.39 -5.04
N MET A 315 -14.96 -6.88 -6.26
CA MET A 315 -13.93 -7.01 -7.30
C MET A 315 -13.15 -5.70 -7.44
N THR A 316 -11.87 -5.82 -7.80
CA THR A 316 -11.05 -4.67 -8.23
C THR A 316 -10.96 -4.66 -9.75
N PRO A 317 -11.66 -3.74 -10.45
CA PRO A 317 -11.66 -3.68 -11.89
C PRO A 317 -10.46 -2.90 -12.45
N PHE A 318 -9.96 -3.36 -13.58
CA PHE A 318 -8.96 -2.71 -14.41
C PHE A 318 -9.44 -2.76 -15.86
N ILE A 319 -9.56 -1.60 -16.50
CA ILE A 319 -10.20 -1.45 -17.82
C ILE A 319 -9.16 -1.00 -18.84
N ILE A 320 -8.97 -1.81 -19.86
CA ILE A 320 -8.12 -1.53 -21.02
C ILE A 320 -9.03 -1.21 -22.19
N ALA A 321 -9.12 0.07 -22.53
CA ALA A 321 -9.79 0.54 -23.71
C ALA A 321 -8.78 0.87 -24.81
N ILE A 322 -8.96 0.26 -25.98
CA ILE A 322 -8.11 0.50 -27.15
C ILE A 322 -8.96 1.25 -28.15
N SER A 323 -8.63 2.50 -28.45
CA SER A 323 -9.37 3.30 -29.43
C SER A 323 -8.43 3.99 -30.41
N ASN A 324 -8.68 3.80 -31.71
CA ASN A 324 -7.90 4.46 -32.76
C ASN A 324 -8.29 5.96 -32.93
N SER A 325 -9.23 6.47 -32.11
CA SER A 325 -9.72 7.84 -32.16
C SER A 325 -9.12 8.70 -31.05
N THR A 326 -8.34 9.71 -31.42
CA THR A 326 -7.80 10.74 -30.51
C THR A 326 -8.86 11.66 -29.89
N LYS A 327 -10.13 11.56 -30.31
CA LYS A 327 -11.20 12.52 -30.00
C LYS A 327 -12.15 12.14 -28.87
N ASN A 328 -12.05 10.93 -28.30
CA ASN A 328 -12.89 10.56 -27.17
C ASN A 328 -12.13 10.84 -25.86
N GLN A 329 -12.01 12.14 -25.53
CA GLN A 329 -11.70 12.53 -24.16
C GLN A 329 -12.86 12.06 -23.28
N LEU A 330 -12.50 11.16 -22.39
CA LEU A 330 -13.41 10.41 -21.57
C LEU A 330 -14.03 11.28 -20.48
N GLN A 331 -15.35 11.20 -20.33
CA GLN A 331 -15.97 11.41 -19.03
C GLN A 331 -15.92 10.08 -18.27
N ILE A 332 -14.74 9.72 -17.77
CA ILE A 332 -14.64 8.71 -16.72
C ILE A 332 -14.94 9.44 -15.42
N SER A 333 -15.79 8.86 -14.57
CA SER A 333 -15.99 9.36 -13.21
C SER A 333 -14.62 9.62 -12.57
N LEU A 334 -14.42 10.81 -11.98
CA LEU A 334 -13.16 11.17 -11.32
C LEU A 334 -12.71 10.10 -10.29
N ARG A 335 -13.67 9.33 -9.75
CA ARG A 335 -13.44 8.20 -8.83
C ARG A 335 -12.64 7.05 -9.47
N PHE A 336 -12.69 6.85 -10.79
CA PHE A 336 -12.24 5.63 -11.45
C PHE A 336 -11.12 5.85 -12.49
N GLN A 337 -10.57 7.06 -12.57
CA GLN A 337 -9.53 7.39 -13.55
C GLN A 337 -8.23 6.58 -13.39
N ASP A 338 -7.93 6.01 -12.21
CA ASP A 338 -6.74 5.16 -12.03
C ASP A 338 -6.90 3.74 -12.59
N GLN A 339 -8.14 3.32 -12.83
CA GLN A 339 -8.48 1.96 -13.25
C GLN A 339 -8.82 1.87 -14.73
N VAL A 340 -8.97 3.01 -15.42
CA VAL A 340 -9.29 3.06 -16.85
C VAL A 340 -8.09 3.58 -17.65
N TYR A 341 -7.69 2.79 -18.64
CA TYR A 341 -6.55 3.09 -19.50
C TYR A 341 -7.02 3.16 -20.94
N ASN A 342 -6.86 4.32 -21.57
CA ASN A 342 -7.19 4.52 -22.98
C ASN A 342 -5.91 4.59 -23.81
N PHE A 343 -5.75 3.64 -24.72
CA PHE A 343 -4.60 3.56 -25.61
C PHE A 343 -4.99 3.88 -27.04
N ASN A 344 -4.13 4.64 -27.71
CA ASN A 344 -4.29 4.97 -29.12
C ASN A 344 -3.62 3.97 -30.07
N SER A 345 -2.87 3.01 -29.53
CA SER A 345 -2.14 2.00 -30.30
C SER A 345 -1.89 0.74 -29.46
N PHE A 346 -1.79 -0.41 -30.12
CA PHE A 346 -1.47 -1.68 -29.45
C PHE A 346 -0.05 -1.69 -28.85
N ASP A 347 0.90 -1.00 -29.46
CA ASP A 347 2.26 -0.85 -28.94
C ASP A 347 2.26 -0.14 -27.58
N ALA A 348 1.42 0.89 -27.44
CA ALA A 348 1.25 1.59 -26.16
C ALA A 348 0.65 0.68 -25.08
N VAL A 349 -0.33 -0.15 -25.42
CA VAL A 349 -0.90 -1.10 -24.46
C VAL A 349 0.18 -2.11 -24.02
N ALA A 350 0.94 -2.67 -24.98
CA ALA A 350 1.98 -3.66 -24.70
C ALA A 350 3.05 -3.12 -23.73
N GLU A 351 3.46 -1.87 -23.88
CA GLU A 351 4.43 -1.24 -22.98
C GLU A 351 3.84 -0.80 -21.63
N PHE A 352 2.52 -0.77 -21.52
CA PHE A 352 1.82 -0.45 -20.27
C PHE A 352 1.45 -1.69 -19.44
N LEU A 353 1.59 -2.91 -19.99
CA LEU A 353 1.31 -4.15 -19.25
C LEU A 353 2.12 -4.27 -17.96
N ASP A 354 3.42 -3.95 -17.98
CA ASP A 354 4.27 -4.01 -16.79
C ASP A 354 3.80 -3.02 -15.70
N PRO A 355 3.67 -1.70 -15.95
CA PRO A 355 3.11 -0.76 -14.97
C PRO A 355 1.73 -1.15 -14.45
N MET A 356 0.88 -1.71 -15.32
CA MET A 356 -0.46 -2.16 -14.94
C MET A 356 -0.40 -3.40 -14.03
N ARG A 357 0.48 -4.35 -14.33
CA ARG A 357 0.75 -5.51 -13.47
C ARG A 357 1.18 -5.05 -12.08
N GLU A 358 2.12 -4.11 -11.99
CA GLU A 358 2.56 -3.58 -10.69
C GLU A 358 1.40 -2.94 -9.87
N LYS A 359 0.42 -2.33 -10.53
CA LYS A 359 -0.79 -1.85 -9.85
C LYS A 359 -1.70 -2.98 -9.40
N VAL A 360 -1.92 -4.00 -10.23
CA VAL A 360 -2.68 -5.21 -9.85
C VAL A 360 -2.02 -5.92 -8.65
N CYS A 361 -0.70 -5.91 -8.60
CA CYS A 361 0.09 -6.45 -7.50
C CYS A 361 -0.04 -5.73 -6.17
N LYS A 362 -0.42 -4.45 -6.20
CA LYS A 362 -0.70 -3.66 -5.01
C LYS A 362 -2.11 -3.88 -4.46
N VAL A 363 -2.97 -4.64 -5.17
CA VAL A 363 -4.32 -4.96 -4.67
C VAL A 363 -4.20 -5.77 -3.38
N PRO A 364 -4.73 -5.27 -2.25
CA PRO A 364 -4.54 -5.90 -0.95
C PRO A 364 -5.37 -7.18 -0.81
N GLN A 365 -4.81 -8.15 -0.11
CA GLN A 365 -5.55 -9.30 0.42
C GLN A 365 -6.36 -8.89 1.65
N ASP A 366 -7.57 -9.41 1.80
CA ASP A 366 -8.36 -9.26 3.01
C ASP A 366 -7.80 -10.17 4.10
N LEU A 367 -7.21 -9.59 5.15
CA LEU A 367 -6.87 -10.37 6.33
C LEU A 367 -8.17 -10.84 7.00
N ARG A 368 -8.19 -12.11 7.38
CA ARG A 368 -9.26 -12.68 8.22
C ARG A 368 -8.69 -13.00 9.59
N ASN A 369 -9.56 -13.30 10.55
CA ASN A 369 -9.21 -13.63 11.93
C ASN A 369 -8.53 -15.01 12.05
N GLU A 370 -7.61 -15.29 11.14
CA GLU A 370 -6.89 -16.54 10.93
C GLU A 370 -5.41 -16.20 10.65
N THR A 371 -4.56 -17.22 10.73
CA THR A 371 -3.16 -17.10 10.38
C THR A 371 -2.99 -17.34 8.89
N THR A 372 -2.41 -16.38 8.19
CA THR A 372 -2.04 -16.49 6.78
C THR A 372 -0.54 -16.73 6.67
N GLU A 373 -0.16 -17.85 6.05
CA GLU A 373 1.22 -18.14 5.66
C GLU A 373 1.48 -17.63 4.24
N ASP A 374 2.65 -17.05 4.02
CA ASP A 374 3.05 -16.53 2.73
C ASP A 374 4.57 -16.48 2.56
N THR A 375 5.00 -16.28 1.31
CA THR A 375 6.41 -16.23 0.91
C THR A 375 6.68 -15.01 0.06
N LEU A 376 7.83 -14.37 0.27
CA LEU A 376 8.30 -13.24 -0.53
C LEU A 376 9.76 -13.40 -0.88
N GLY A 377 10.11 -13.09 -2.12
CA GLY A 377 11.47 -12.84 -2.57
C GLY A 377 12.03 -11.51 -2.05
N LYS A 378 13.30 -11.24 -2.35
CA LYS A 378 13.96 -9.99 -1.96
C LYS A 378 13.28 -8.77 -2.56
N ASN A 379 12.96 -7.78 -1.72
CA ASN A 379 12.28 -6.53 -2.07
C ASN A 379 10.85 -6.69 -2.62
N GLN A 380 10.33 -7.91 -2.76
CA GLN A 380 8.92 -8.12 -3.07
C GLN A 380 8.07 -7.65 -1.89
N LYS A 381 6.88 -7.14 -2.21
CA LYS A 381 5.92 -6.62 -1.25
C LYS A 381 4.60 -7.38 -1.38
N ARG A 382 3.97 -7.69 -0.26
CA ARG A 382 2.57 -8.12 -0.18
C ARG A 382 1.76 -7.05 0.53
N TYR A 383 0.55 -6.82 0.05
CA TYR A 383 -0.39 -5.87 0.64
C TYR A 383 -1.60 -6.58 1.23
N TYR A 384 -2.11 -6.00 2.30
CA TYR A 384 -3.23 -6.50 3.06
C TYR A 384 -4.14 -5.35 3.45
N ARG A 385 -5.42 -5.65 3.69
CA ARG A 385 -6.36 -4.72 4.31
C ARG A 385 -7.18 -5.44 5.38
N TYR A 386 -7.65 -4.68 6.36
CA TYR A 386 -8.54 -5.17 7.41
C TYR A 386 -9.49 -4.06 7.84
N GLU A 387 -10.73 -4.41 8.17
CA GLU A 387 -11.72 -3.48 8.74
C GLU A 387 -11.56 -3.43 10.26
N VAL A 388 -11.09 -2.30 10.78
CA VAL A 388 -10.66 -2.16 12.17
C VAL A 388 -11.87 -2.05 13.12
N PRO A 389 -12.04 -2.97 14.08
CA PRO A 389 -13.07 -2.91 15.10
C PRO A 389 -12.83 -1.76 16.08
N GLN A 390 -13.86 -1.34 16.81
CA GLN A 390 -13.76 -0.22 17.76
C GLN A 390 -12.75 -0.46 18.89
N ASP A 391 -12.57 -1.70 19.32
CA ASP A 391 -11.58 -2.10 20.32
C ASP A 391 -10.16 -2.23 19.74
N GLY A 392 -10.00 -1.97 18.44
CA GLY A 392 -8.74 -2.02 17.71
C GLY A 392 -8.45 -3.39 17.11
N LEU A 393 -7.22 -3.55 16.64
CA LEU A 393 -6.74 -4.75 15.96
C LEU A 393 -5.34 -5.08 16.45
N THR A 394 -5.09 -6.32 16.88
CA THR A 394 -3.73 -6.82 17.07
C THR A 394 -3.29 -7.59 15.85
N VAL A 395 -2.15 -7.21 15.29
CA VAL A 395 -1.50 -7.89 14.16
C VAL A 395 -0.18 -8.49 14.61
N THR A 396 -0.03 -9.78 14.37
CA THR A 396 1.21 -10.54 14.62
C THR A 396 1.88 -10.82 13.29
N LEU A 397 3.11 -10.34 13.11
CA LEU A 397 3.96 -10.65 11.95
C LEU A 397 5.17 -11.45 12.44
N LYS A 398 5.23 -12.74 12.07
CA LYS A 398 6.30 -13.65 12.47
C LYS A 398 7.04 -14.15 11.24
N THR A 399 8.31 -13.79 11.11
CA THR A 399 9.19 -14.34 10.08
C THR A 399 9.72 -15.70 10.53
N THR A 400 9.51 -16.74 9.73
CA THR A 400 9.99 -18.11 9.99
C THR A 400 11.29 -18.41 9.25
N GLU A 401 11.52 -17.77 8.11
CA GLU A 401 12.78 -17.83 7.36
C GLU A 401 13.09 -16.48 6.70
N GLY A 402 14.37 -16.10 6.63
CA GLY A 402 14.80 -14.85 6.00
C GLY A 402 14.55 -13.63 6.89
N GLY A 403 13.99 -12.57 6.32
CA GLY A 403 13.65 -11.33 7.04
C GLY A 403 12.50 -10.58 6.39
N THR A 404 11.64 -9.96 7.20
CA THR A 404 10.53 -9.13 6.70
C THR A 404 10.44 -7.81 7.42
N ASN A 405 10.10 -6.74 6.70
CA ASN A 405 9.69 -5.46 7.28
C ASN A 405 8.21 -5.25 6.98
N GLY A 406 7.41 -4.89 7.99
CA GLY A 406 5.99 -4.61 7.79
C GLY A 406 5.59 -3.19 8.19
N TYR A 407 4.58 -2.66 7.53
CA TYR A 407 4.08 -1.29 7.75
C TYR A 407 2.56 -1.30 7.73
N TYR A 408 1.92 -0.35 8.42
CA TYR A 408 0.47 -0.14 8.32
C TYR A 408 0.14 1.34 8.12
N SER A 409 -1.01 1.63 7.50
CA SER A 409 -1.58 2.97 7.40
C SER A 409 -3.10 2.93 7.28
N TYR A 410 -3.78 3.94 7.84
CA TYR A 410 -5.21 4.17 7.66
C TYR A 410 -5.52 5.02 6.41
N SER A 411 -4.55 5.80 5.93
CA SER A 411 -4.77 6.83 4.92
C SER A 411 -4.06 6.57 3.59
N TYR A 412 -3.17 5.59 3.55
CA TYR A 412 -2.39 5.23 2.37
C TYR A 412 -2.48 3.72 2.11
N GLU A 413 -3.00 3.33 0.94
CA GLU A 413 -3.37 1.94 0.64
C GLU A 413 -2.18 0.99 0.43
N SER A 414 -1.01 1.55 0.15
CA SER A 414 0.22 0.82 -0.17
C SER A 414 1.38 1.23 0.75
N PRO A 415 1.23 1.14 2.09
CA PRO A 415 2.23 1.62 3.03
C PRO A 415 3.60 1.00 2.78
N SER A 416 4.65 1.75 3.08
CA SER A 416 6.04 1.32 2.87
C SER A 416 6.94 2.04 3.87
N SER A 417 8.26 1.92 3.73
CA SER A 417 9.18 2.71 4.56
C SER A 417 9.07 4.22 4.32
N ALA A 418 8.39 4.67 3.26
CA ALA A 418 8.26 6.08 2.94
C ALA A 418 6.98 6.72 3.50
N ILE A 419 5.85 6.00 3.52
CA ILE A 419 4.59 6.48 4.10
C ILE A 419 3.97 5.34 4.91
N HIS A 420 3.78 5.57 6.21
CA HIS A 420 3.11 4.63 7.11
C HIS A 420 2.68 5.34 8.41
N ASP A 421 1.65 4.82 9.08
CA ASP A 421 1.24 5.27 10.42
C ASP A 421 1.98 4.50 11.53
N GLY A 422 2.51 3.31 11.20
CA GLY A 422 3.42 2.57 12.07
C GLY A 422 4.05 1.35 11.41
N VAL A 423 4.94 0.70 12.16
CA VAL A 423 5.71 -0.47 11.71
C VAL A 423 5.16 -1.71 12.40
N LEU A 424 5.04 -2.81 11.66
CA LEU A 424 4.64 -4.11 12.20
C LEU A 424 5.85 -4.80 12.84
N SER A 425 5.62 -5.33 14.02
CA SER A 425 6.54 -6.19 14.78
C SER A 425 5.89 -7.55 15.05
N THR A 426 6.53 -8.39 15.88
CA THR A 426 5.98 -9.69 16.29
C THR A 426 4.57 -9.60 16.87
N SER A 427 4.21 -8.49 17.51
CA SER A 427 2.83 -8.22 17.94
C SER A 427 2.63 -6.72 18.01
N THR A 428 1.66 -6.21 17.25
CA THR A 428 1.42 -4.77 17.07
C THR A 428 -0.05 -4.49 17.29
N PHE A 429 -0.37 -3.68 18.29
CA PHE A 429 -1.73 -3.18 18.48
C PHE A 429 -1.94 -1.92 17.63
N ILE A 430 -2.95 -1.99 16.77
CA ILE A 430 -3.41 -0.94 15.87
C ILE A 430 -4.74 -0.43 16.44
N PRO A 431 -4.76 0.75 17.10
CA PRO A 431 -5.96 1.25 17.75
C PRO A 431 -7.06 1.63 16.74
N TYR A 432 -8.30 1.73 17.18
CA TYR A 432 -9.30 2.41 16.35
C TYR A 432 -8.98 3.93 16.30
N PRO A 433 -8.97 4.59 15.14
CA PRO A 433 -8.55 5.99 15.05
C PRO A 433 -9.40 6.93 15.90
N HIS A 434 -8.75 7.71 16.77
CA HIS A 434 -9.41 8.63 17.69
C HIS A 434 -10.32 9.67 17.01
N GLN A 435 -10.01 10.07 15.78
CA GLN A 435 -10.84 11.01 15.00
C GLN A 435 -12.28 10.50 14.77
N TYR A 436 -12.53 9.20 14.93
CA TYR A 436 -13.84 8.59 14.81
C TYR A 436 -14.41 8.07 16.15
N SER A 437 -13.64 8.14 17.24
CA SER A 437 -14.10 7.68 18.56
C SER A 437 -15.04 8.67 19.27
N GLU A 438 -15.14 9.91 18.78
CA GLU A 438 -15.96 10.99 19.38
C GLU A 438 -17.28 11.25 18.64
N MET A 439 -17.62 10.49 17.59
CA MET A 439 -18.87 10.68 16.84
C MET A 439 -20.11 10.23 17.65
N PRO A 440 -21.22 11.01 17.65
CA PRO A 440 -22.43 10.64 18.38
C PRO A 440 -23.05 9.34 17.86
N LEU A 441 -23.41 8.43 18.78
CA LEU A 441 -24.10 7.16 18.51
C LEU A 441 -25.42 7.29 17.70
N SER A 442 -25.98 8.49 17.56
CA SER A 442 -27.21 8.76 16.80
C SER A 442 -27.02 8.83 15.28
N GLU A 443 -25.79 8.87 14.78
CA GLU A 443 -25.45 8.84 13.35
C GLU A 443 -25.02 7.41 12.95
N MET A 444 -25.94 6.44 13.04
CA MET A 444 -25.68 5.02 12.73
C MET A 444 -25.60 4.74 11.22
N GLU A 445 -24.53 5.21 10.59
CA GLU A 445 -23.69 4.37 9.74
C GLU A 445 -22.27 4.58 10.23
N MET A 446 -21.83 3.73 11.17
CA MET A 446 -20.47 3.83 11.70
C MET A 446 -19.47 3.66 10.53
N PRO A 447 -18.44 4.51 10.43
CA PRO A 447 -17.51 4.40 9.32
C PRO A 447 -16.80 3.04 9.37
N HIS A 448 -16.88 2.28 8.29
CA HIS A 448 -16.08 1.08 8.06
C HIS A 448 -14.60 1.47 7.89
N VAL A 449 -13.91 1.70 9.01
CA VAL A 449 -12.51 2.14 9.01
C VAL A 449 -11.64 0.98 8.54
N LYS A 450 -10.88 1.20 7.48
CA LYS A 450 -9.90 0.22 6.97
C LYS A 450 -8.50 0.61 7.41
N VAL A 451 -7.70 -0.40 7.76
CA VAL A 451 -6.25 -0.29 7.82
C VAL A 451 -5.65 -1.09 6.69
N TYR A 452 -4.67 -0.50 6.02
CA TYR A 452 -3.87 -1.14 4.99
C TYR A 452 -2.52 -1.52 5.57
N LEU A 453 -1.99 -2.67 5.17
CA LEU A 453 -0.73 -3.18 5.63
C LEU A 453 0.12 -3.62 4.46
N SER A 454 1.44 -3.59 4.65
CA SER A 454 2.38 -4.20 3.72
C SER A 454 3.43 -5.01 4.45
N VAL A 455 3.92 -6.05 3.79
CA VAL A 455 5.06 -6.86 4.22
C VAL A 455 6.06 -6.90 3.08
N LYS A 456 7.33 -6.57 3.35
CA LYS A 456 8.43 -6.55 2.38
C LYS A 456 9.49 -7.58 2.77
N GLY A 457 9.87 -8.45 1.84
CA GLY A 457 10.97 -9.40 2.03
C GLY A 457 12.35 -8.73 1.98
N THR A 458 13.27 -9.09 2.87
CA THR A 458 14.63 -8.53 2.93
C THR A 458 15.72 -9.52 2.53
N GLY A 459 15.51 -10.82 2.78
CA GLY A 459 16.35 -11.93 2.33
C GLY A 459 16.01 -12.38 0.90
N SER A 460 16.74 -13.37 0.37
CA SER A 460 16.47 -13.94 -0.96
C SER A 460 15.11 -14.62 -1.05
N THR A 461 14.76 -15.40 0.00
CA THR A 461 13.48 -16.04 0.23
C THR A 461 13.08 -15.73 1.66
N ASN A 462 11.82 -15.36 1.88
CA ASN A 462 11.31 -14.95 3.19
C ASN A 462 9.97 -15.63 3.42
N HIS A 463 9.92 -16.54 4.38
CA HIS A 463 8.68 -17.18 4.82
C HIS A 463 8.17 -16.45 6.07
N TYR A 464 6.87 -16.15 6.09
CA TYR A 464 6.26 -15.45 7.21
C TYR A 464 4.82 -15.87 7.45
N GLU A 465 4.40 -15.71 8.69
CA GLU A 465 3.03 -15.84 9.17
C GLU A 465 2.52 -14.44 9.54
N ILE A 466 1.33 -14.08 9.07
CA ILE A 466 0.61 -12.90 9.52
C ILE A 466 -0.75 -13.31 10.11
N GLN A 467 -1.04 -12.84 11.32
CA GLN A 467 -2.30 -13.11 12.01
C GLN A 467 -2.94 -11.80 12.43
N SER A 468 -4.26 -11.72 12.31
CA SER A 468 -5.06 -10.60 12.77
C SER A 468 -6.06 -11.06 13.84
N VAL A 469 -6.16 -10.31 14.94
CA VAL A 469 -7.06 -10.60 16.06
C VAL A 469 -7.73 -9.29 16.51
N PRO A 470 -9.08 -9.20 16.54
CA PRO A 470 -9.79 -8.05 17.10
C PRO A 470 -9.36 -7.73 18.54
N GLY A 471 -9.28 -6.44 18.86
CA GLY A 471 -8.92 -5.96 20.18
C GLY A 471 -7.43 -6.03 20.51
N TYR A 472 -7.10 -5.69 21.75
CA TYR A 472 -5.74 -5.75 22.28
C TYR A 472 -5.41 -7.16 22.77
N VAL A 473 -4.34 -7.76 22.24
CA VAL A 473 -3.78 -9.03 22.73
C VAL A 473 -2.42 -8.74 23.39
N SER A 474 -2.28 -9.08 24.68
CA SER A 474 -1.02 -8.88 25.39
C SER A 474 0.04 -9.86 24.89
N SER A 475 1.16 -9.33 24.37
CA SER A 475 2.31 -10.11 23.87
C SER A 475 3.15 -10.78 24.95
N PHE A 476 2.81 -10.56 26.23
CA PHE A 476 3.43 -11.20 27.38
C PHE A 476 2.36 -11.87 28.24
N PRO A 477 2.65 -13.00 28.91
CA PRO A 477 1.86 -13.43 30.06
C PRO A 477 2.13 -12.45 31.22
N VAL A 478 1.60 -11.23 31.10
CA VAL A 478 1.68 -10.20 32.16
C VAL A 478 1.06 -10.74 33.44
N ILE A 479 0.07 -11.62 33.30
CA ILE A 479 -0.51 -12.41 34.38
C ILE A 479 0.61 -13.14 35.14
N GLY A 480 1.46 -13.93 34.47
CA GLY A 480 2.54 -14.69 35.12
C GLY A 480 3.53 -13.81 35.90
N ILE A 481 3.97 -12.69 35.33
CA ILE A 481 4.96 -11.80 35.96
C ILE A 481 4.33 -11.00 37.12
N VAL A 482 3.09 -10.54 36.97
CA VAL A 482 2.36 -9.86 38.06
C VAL A 482 2.09 -10.82 39.19
N PHE A 483 1.71 -12.07 38.92
CA PHE A 483 1.55 -13.11 39.94
C PHE A 483 2.87 -13.46 40.63
N ILE A 484 3.99 -13.52 39.90
CA ILE A 484 5.33 -13.73 40.47
C ILE A 484 5.74 -12.53 41.34
N LEU A 485 5.53 -11.30 40.88
CA LEU A 485 5.84 -10.09 41.66
C LEU A 485 4.96 -9.96 42.90
N ILE A 486 3.66 -10.27 42.80
CA ILE A 486 2.75 -10.33 43.96
C ILE A 486 3.21 -11.42 44.92
N ALA A 487 3.58 -12.61 44.44
CA ALA A 487 4.09 -13.70 45.28
C ALA A 487 5.40 -13.31 45.99
N ILE A 488 6.32 -12.63 45.31
CA ILE A 488 7.56 -12.11 45.91
C ILE A 488 7.25 -11.06 46.99
N VAL A 489 6.33 -10.13 46.73
CA VAL A 489 5.91 -9.12 47.71
C VAL A 489 5.25 -9.76 48.93
N ILE A 490 4.36 -10.74 48.73
CA ILE A 490 3.74 -11.50 49.82
C ILE A 490 4.81 -12.26 50.63
N ALA A 491 5.78 -12.89 49.98
CA ALA A 491 6.87 -13.61 50.65
C ALA A 491 7.77 -12.67 51.48
N ILE A 492 8.09 -11.48 50.97
CA ILE A 492 8.87 -10.46 51.70
C ILE A 492 8.07 -9.93 52.90
N MET A 493 6.78 -9.67 52.72
CA MET A 493 5.89 -9.23 53.80
C MET A 493 5.75 -10.30 54.89
N ALA A 494 5.58 -11.57 54.51
CA ALA A 494 5.53 -12.70 55.44
C ALA A 494 6.85 -12.88 56.19
N GLY A 495 8.00 -12.80 55.49
CA GLY A 495 9.32 -12.85 56.11
C GLY A 495 9.57 -11.70 57.10
N GLY A 496 9.12 -10.49 56.77
CA GLY A 496 9.18 -9.32 57.66
C GLY A 496 8.33 -9.48 58.92
N ILE A 497 7.12 -10.05 58.80
CA ILE A 497 6.24 -10.33 59.95
C ILE A 497 6.86 -11.39 60.87
N ILE A 498 7.44 -12.46 60.30
CA ILE A 498 8.12 -13.51 61.09
C ILE A 498 9.33 -12.93 61.84
N ALA A 499 10.14 -12.09 61.18
CA ALA A 499 11.27 -11.42 61.82
C ALA A 499 10.80 -10.50 62.97
N MET A 500 9.69 -9.78 62.78
CA MET A 500 9.11 -8.92 63.82
C MET A 500 8.61 -9.73 65.02
N ILE A 501 7.96 -10.87 64.79
CA ILE A 501 7.50 -11.79 65.85
C ILE A 501 8.69 -12.38 66.64
N ILE A 502 9.78 -12.74 65.95
CA ILE A 502 11.01 -13.22 66.60
C ILE A 502 11.62 -12.14 67.49
N VAL A 503 11.69 -10.89 67.02
CA VAL A 503 12.19 -9.75 67.81
C VAL A 503 11.28 -9.46 69.00
N MET A 504 9.95 -9.52 68.84
CA MET A 504 9.02 -9.33 69.95
C MET A 504 9.11 -10.44 71.00
N ARG A 505 9.29 -11.70 70.60
CA ARG A 505 9.55 -12.81 71.55
C ARG A 505 10.88 -12.66 72.28
N ARG A 506 11.92 -12.16 71.61
CA ARG A 506 13.22 -11.86 72.25
C ARG A 506 13.09 -10.76 73.30
N ARG A 507 12.36 -9.67 72.99
CA ARG A 507 12.08 -8.58 73.95
C ARG A 507 11.19 -9.02 75.11
N ALA A 508 10.20 -9.90 74.88
CA ALA A 508 9.39 -10.45 75.96
C ALA A 508 10.22 -11.31 76.94
N GLY A 509 11.19 -12.07 76.43
CA GLY A 509 12.13 -12.84 77.27
C GLY A 509 13.16 -11.99 78.04
N GLU A 510 13.48 -10.78 77.57
CA GLU A 510 14.33 -9.82 78.30
C GLU A 510 13.54 -9.04 79.36
N GLY A 511 12.26 -8.72 79.12
CA GLY A 511 11.39 -8.05 80.08
C GLY A 511 11.03 -8.87 81.33
N GLU A 512 10.99 -10.20 81.23
CA GLU A 512 10.80 -11.09 82.39
C GLU A 512 12.06 -11.21 83.28
N ARG A 513 13.26 -10.89 82.76
CA ARG A 513 14.49 -10.88 83.57
C ARG A 513 14.69 -9.59 84.37
N GLU A 514 14.08 -8.47 83.98
CA GLU A 514 14.17 -7.20 84.74
C GLU A 514 13.10 -7.05 85.82
N MET A 515 12.01 -7.83 85.78
CA MET A 515 10.89 -7.74 86.75
C MET A 515 11.08 -8.51 88.07
N LEU A 516 12.20 -9.21 88.26
CA LEU A 516 12.52 -9.95 89.50
C LEU A 516 13.42 -9.20 90.49
N ILE A 517 13.80 -7.95 90.20
CA ILE A 517 14.67 -7.13 91.07
C ILE A 517 13.99 -5.81 91.44
N GLN A 518 12.85 -5.87 92.14
CA GLN A 518 12.39 -4.79 93.03
C GLN A 518 11.14 -5.23 93.83
N LYS A 519 11.34 -5.74 95.05
CA LYS A 519 10.29 -5.88 96.08
C LYS A 519 10.47 -4.76 97.12
N PRO A 520 9.44 -3.95 97.42
CA PRO A 520 9.53 -2.92 98.46
C PRO A 520 9.18 -3.46 99.86
N ALA A 521 9.82 -2.86 100.86
CA ALA A 521 9.58 -3.09 102.28
C ALA A 521 8.23 -2.52 102.74
N GLN A 522 7.53 -3.26 103.61
CA GLN A 522 6.34 -2.82 104.34
C GLN A 522 6.65 -2.78 105.84
N VAL A 523 6.42 -1.61 106.41
CA VAL A 523 6.48 -1.26 107.83
C VAL A 523 5.15 -1.63 108.49
N THR A 524 5.19 -2.27 109.66
CA THR A 524 4.05 -2.39 110.58
C THR A 524 4.44 -1.84 111.96
N ARG A 525 3.73 -0.80 112.42
CA ARG A 525 3.48 -0.46 113.85
C ARG A 525 2.25 -1.29 114.27
N GLY A 526 2.04 -1.78 115.48
CA GLY A 526 2.69 -1.73 116.79
C GLY A 526 1.68 -2.35 117.80
N GLY A 527 2.16 -2.90 118.92
CA GLY A 527 1.34 -3.55 119.95
C GLY A 527 2.12 -4.58 120.74
#